data_AF-F3FV02-F1
#
_entry.id   AF-F3FV02-F1
#
_cell.length_a   1.000
_cell.length_b   1.000
_cell.length_c   1.000
_cell.angle_alpha   90.00
_cell.angle_beta   90.00
_cell.angle_gamma   90.00
#
_symmetry.space_group_name_H-M   'P 1'
#
loop_
_entity.id
_entity.type
_entity.pdbx_description
1 polymer ?
#
loop_
_entity_poly.entity_id
_entity_poly.type
_entity_poly.pdbx_seq_one_letter_code
_entity_poly.pdbx_strand_id
1 'polypeptide(L)'
;MSSLQEGILFHHLLQSEGDAYLMRTIATFDSRALLDKFLGALQVVINRHDIMRSSLRWQGLPQPVQVVHRQATLPVIQLDTAPGEDALQMLRERTNTYHMRLDLQQAPLIAAYITYDTRQEKWLMALLDHHLISDNVTLRLIMGEIQAVMDGR
;
A
#
# COMPACT_ATOMS: atom_id res chain seq x y z
N MET A 1 16.40 1.38 -14.33
CA MET A 1 16.14 1.81 -12.94
C MET A 1 17.10 2.94 -12.60
N SER A 2 16.79 3.76 -11.60
CA SER A 2 17.77 4.70 -11.05
C SER A 2 18.69 4.00 -10.04
N SER A 3 19.88 4.56 -9.81
CA SER A 3 20.82 4.01 -8.79
C SER A 3 20.21 3.96 -7.39
N LEU A 4 19.28 4.87 -7.08
CA LEU A 4 18.54 4.83 -5.81
C LEU A 4 17.64 3.58 -5.71
N GLN A 5 16.88 3.27 -6.77
CA GLN A 5 16.01 2.10 -6.77
C GLN A 5 16.80 0.78 -6.68
N GLU A 6 18.00 0.73 -7.27
CA GLU A 6 18.90 -0.42 -7.15
C GLU A 6 19.43 -0.59 -5.73
N GLY A 7 19.80 0.50 -5.06
CA GLY A 7 20.18 0.48 -3.64
C GLY A 7 19.03 0.00 -2.74
N ILE A 8 17.81 0.46 -2.98
CA ILE A 8 16.61 0.02 -2.26
C ILE A 8 16.38 -1.48 -2.45
N LEU A 9 16.45 -1.98 -3.69
CA LEU A 9 16.31 -3.41 -3.99
C LEU A 9 17.39 -4.23 -3.28
N PHE A 10 18.64 -3.76 -3.29
CA PHE A 10 19.74 -4.43 -2.59
C PHE A 10 19.46 -4.58 -1.08
N HIS A 11 19.00 -3.53 -0.42
CA HIS A 11 18.63 -3.59 0.99
C HIS A 11 17.46 -4.53 1.26
N HIS A 12 16.42 -4.49 0.42
CA HIS A 12 15.31 -5.44 0.51
C HIS A 12 15.82 -6.89 0.42
N LEU A 13 16.72 -7.19 -0.52
CA LEU A 13 17.26 -8.55 -0.68
C LEU A 13 18.15 -9.03 0.49
N LEU A 14 18.81 -8.11 1.20
CA LEU A 14 19.63 -8.46 2.38
C LEU A 14 18.81 -8.70 3.65
N GLN A 15 17.65 -8.07 3.77
CA GLN A 15 16.76 -8.25 4.91
C GLN A 15 15.94 -9.53 4.70
N SER A 16 15.81 -10.36 5.73
CA SER A 16 14.91 -11.53 5.74
C SER A 16 13.55 -11.18 6.35
N GLU A 17 13.51 -10.22 7.26
CA GLU A 17 12.32 -9.81 8.01
C GLU A 17 12.16 -8.29 7.97
N GLY A 18 10.91 -7.84 7.80
CA GLY A 18 10.59 -6.43 7.65
C GLY A 18 11.14 -5.81 6.36
N ASP A 19 10.82 -4.53 6.18
CA ASP A 19 11.32 -3.76 5.06
C ASP A 19 11.47 -2.28 5.45
N ALA A 20 12.70 -1.79 5.43
CA ALA A 20 13.01 -0.39 5.79
C ALA A 20 12.36 0.65 4.85
N TYR A 21 11.89 0.20 3.67
CA TYR A 21 11.30 1.05 2.64
C TYR A 21 9.79 0.86 2.51
N LEU A 22 9.19 0.07 3.40
CA LEU A 22 7.74 -0.10 3.50
C LEU A 22 7.17 0.93 4.47
N MET A 23 6.26 1.75 3.98
CA MET A 23 5.57 2.78 4.75
C MET A 23 4.19 2.29 5.16
N ARG A 24 3.69 2.83 6.28
CA ARG A 24 2.32 2.60 6.76
C ARG A 24 1.63 3.91 7.05
N THR A 25 0.45 4.09 6.48
CA THR A 25 -0.50 5.15 6.84
C THR A 25 -1.75 4.53 7.42
N ILE A 26 -2.24 5.03 8.56
CA ILE A 26 -3.53 4.60 9.13
C ILE A 26 -4.55 5.72 8.97
N ALA A 27 -5.74 5.38 8.51
CA ALA A 27 -6.87 6.28 8.35
C ALA A 27 -8.14 5.68 8.97
N THR A 28 -9.03 6.56 9.43
CA THR A 28 -10.32 6.22 10.03
C THR A 28 -11.44 6.73 9.12
N PHE A 29 -12.49 5.93 8.99
CA PHE A 29 -13.64 6.20 8.14
C PHE A 29 -14.93 6.04 8.94
N ASP A 30 -15.86 6.97 8.76
CA ASP A 30 -17.14 6.99 9.47
C ASP A 30 -18.09 5.87 9.04
N SER A 31 -17.89 5.27 7.87
CA SER A 31 -18.74 4.21 7.35
C SER A 31 -17.99 3.32 6.36
N ARG A 32 -18.53 2.12 6.15
CA ARG A 32 -18.04 1.19 5.13
C ARG A 32 -18.11 1.80 3.72
N ALA A 33 -19.19 2.52 3.42
CA ALA A 33 -19.39 3.16 2.12
C ALA A 33 -18.31 4.21 1.83
N LEU A 34 -17.89 5.00 2.83
CA LEU A 34 -16.81 5.98 2.64
C LEU A 34 -15.45 5.31 2.43
N LEU A 35 -15.16 4.25 3.19
CA LEU A 35 -13.97 3.43 2.98
C LEU A 35 -13.95 2.83 1.57
N ASP A 36 -15.03 2.20 1.12
CA ASP A 36 -15.11 1.59 -0.21
C ASP A 36 -14.97 2.64 -1.33
N LYS A 37 -15.51 3.85 -1.13
CA LYS A 37 -15.34 4.98 -2.05
C LYS A 37 -13.87 5.41 -2.16
N PHE A 38 -13.16 5.49 -1.02
CA PHE A 38 -11.74 5.79 -0.99
C PHE A 38 -10.92 4.70 -1.69
N LEU A 39 -11.18 3.42 -1.39
CA LEU A 39 -10.49 2.29 -2.03
C LEU A 39 -10.71 2.27 -3.55
N GLY A 40 -11.93 2.55 -4.00
CA GLY A 40 -12.26 2.69 -5.42
C GLY A 40 -11.51 3.86 -6.08
N ALA A 41 -11.44 5.01 -5.42
CA ALA A 41 -10.67 6.16 -5.91
C ALA A 41 -9.17 5.85 -5.99
N LEU A 42 -8.60 5.18 -4.99
CA LEU A 42 -7.22 4.72 -5.03
C LEU A 42 -6.97 3.74 -6.19
N GLN A 43 -7.90 2.83 -6.46
CA GLN A 43 -7.80 1.93 -7.62
C GLN A 43 -7.78 2.70 -8.95
N VAL A 44 -8.57 3.77 -9.08
CA VAL A 44 -8.54 4.64 -10.27
C VAL A 44 -7.17 5.30 -10.44
N VAL A 45 -6.59 5.82 -9.35
CA VAL A 45 -5.24 6.40 -9.38
C VAL A 45 -4.20 5.33 -9.76
N ILE A 46 -4.28 4.13 -9.20
CA ILE A 46 -3.42 3.00 -9.58
C ILE A 46 -3.53 2.74 -11.09
N ASN A 47 -4.74 2.72 -11.64
CA ASN A 47 -4.93 2.49 -13.07
C ASN A 47 -4.30 3.59 -13.95
N ARG A 48 -4.37 4.85 -13.50
CA ARG A 48 -3.89 6.02 -14.26
C ARG A 48 -2.38 6.15 -14.32
N HIS A 49 -1.65 5.70 -13.30
CA HIS A 49 -0.21 5.96 -13.18
C HIS A 49 0.62 4.68 -13.37
N ASP A 50 1.50 4.69 -14.37
CA ASP A 50 2.40 3.56 -14.66
C ASP A 50 3.25 3.15 -13.45
N ILE A 51 3.72 4.11 -12.66
CA ILE A 51 4.51 3.85 -11.45
C ILE A 51 3.73 3.06 -10.41
N MET A 52 2.43 3.33 -10.24
CA MET A 52 1.56 2.61 -9.29
C MET A 52 1.23 1.18 -9.74
N ARG A 53 1.41 0.89 -11.04
CA ARG A 53 1.27 -0.47 -11.62
C ARG A 53 2.61 -1.13 -11.87
N SER A 54 3.68 -0.67 -11.23
CA SER A 54 5.02 -1.21 -11.45
C SER A 54 5.40 -2.29 -10.45
N SER A 55 6.20 -3.26 -10.89
CA SER A 55 6.94 -4.20 -10.05
C SER A 55 8.40 -4.25 -10.48
N LEU A 56 9.25 -4.93 -9.70
CA LEU A 56 10.63 -5.21 -10.06
C LEU A 56 10.81 -6.67 -10.51
N ARG A 57 11.72 -6.89 -11.46
CA ARG A 57 12.16 -8.22 -11.89
C ARG A 57 13.68 -8.25 -11.90
N TRP A 58 14.25 -9.26 -11.27
CA TRP A 58 15.71 -9.43 -11.21
C TRP A 58 16.14 -10.90 -11.28
N GLN A 59 15.23 -11.84 -11.01
CA GLN A 59 15.52 -13.26 -11.12
C GLN A 59 15.79 -13.66 -12.57
N GLY A 60 16.95 -14.25 -12.84
CA GLY A 60 17.36 -14.70 -14.17
C GLY A 60 17.69 -13.57 -15.16
N LEU A 61 17.83 -12.33 -14.69
CA LEU A 61 18.19 -11.17 -15.51
C LEU A 61 19.58 -10.66 -15.15
N PRO A 62 20.36 -10.12 -16.12
CA PRO A 62 21.69 -9.59 -15.87
C PRO A 62 21.66 -8.30 -15.02
N GLN A 63 20.51 -7.61 -14.99
CA GLN A 63 20.28 -6.41 -14.19
C GLN A 63 18.80 -6.34 -13.81
N PRO A 64 18.46 -5.72 -12.66
CA PRO A 64 17.07 -5.53 -12.27
C PRO A 64 16.35 -4.57 -13.23
N VAL A 65 15.09 -4.87 -13.52
CA VAL A 65 14.23 -4.05 -14.38
C VAL A 65 12.91 -3.76 -13.69
N GLN A 66 12.38 -2.56 -13.95
CA GLN A 66 11.03 -2.18 -13.54
C GLN A 66 10.05 -2.53 -14.66
N VAL A 67 9.00 -3.27 -14.32
CA VAL A 67 7.96 -3.70 -15.25
C VAL A 67 6.67 -2.97 -14.94
N VAL A 68 6.16 -2.24 -15.91
CA VAL A 68 4.84 -1.59 -15.83
C VAL A 68 3.78 -2.57 -16.32
N HIS A 69 2.82 -2.90 -15.45
CA HIS A 69 1.74 -3.84 -15.77
C HIS A 69 0.55 -3.10 -16.39
N ARG A 70 -0.09 -3.68 -17.40
CA ARG A 70 -1.29 -3.09 -18.03
C ARG A 70 -2.41 -2.86 -17.01
N GLN A 71 -2.54 -3.75 -16.03
CA GLN A 71 -3.50 -3.68 -14.93
C GLN A 71 -2.84 -4.18 -13.65
N ALA A 72 -3.16 -3.52 -12.53
CA ALA A 72 -2.74 -3.93 -11.20
C ALA A 72 -3.91 -3.66 -10.24
N THR A 73 -4.38 -4.67 -9.53
CA THR A 73 -5.53 -4.55 -8.63
C THR A 73 -5.03 -4.34 -7.22
N LEU A 74 -5.55 -3.32 -6.53
CA LEU A 74 -5.27 -3.05 -5.13
C LEU A 74 -5.69 -4.26 -4.28
N PRO A 75 -4.75 -4.90 -3.57
CA PRO A 75 -5.09 -5.89 -2.56
C PRO A 75 -5.81 -5.19 -1.40
N VAL A 76 -7.01 -5.68 -1.06
CA VAL A 76 -7.77 -5.24 0.12
C VAL A 76 -7.97 -6.44 1.02
N ILE A 77 -7.31 -6.44 2.18
CA ILE A 77 -7.32 -7.54 3.15
C ILE A 77 -8.16 -7.11 4.34
N GLN A 78 -9.25 -7.84 4.61
CA GLN A 78 -10.04 -7.61 5.82
C GLN A 78 -9.43 -8.42 6.98
N LEU A 79 -9.18 -7.74 8.09
CA LEU A 79 -8.70 -8.32 9.34
C LEU A 79 -9.86 -8.35 10.33
N ASP A 80 -10.17 -9.55 10.82
CA ASP A 80 -11.19 -9.73 11.84
C ASP A 80 -10.64 -9.34 13.22
N THR A 81 -11.41 -8.54 13.93
CA THR A 81 -11.16 -8.14 15.32
C THR A 81 -12.04 -8.97 16.24
N ALA A 82 -11.44 -9.55 17.28
CA ALA A 82 -12.22 -10.25 18.30
C ALA A 82 -13.07 -9.26 19.13
N PRO A 83 -14.22 -9.67 19.68
CA PRO A 83 -14.99 -8.84 20.59
C PRO A 83 -14.14 -8.37 21.79
N GLY A 84 -14.10 -7.07 22.03
CA GLY A 84 -13.33 -6.45 23.13
C GLY A 84 -11.85 -6.21 22.83
N GLU A 85 -11.34 -6.64 21.67
CA GLU A 85 -9.99 -6.32 21.20
C GLU A 85 -9.88 -4.84 20.80
N ASP A 86 -8.71 -4.24 21.02
CA ASP A 86 -8.41 -2.90 20.48
C ASP A 86 -8.09 -3.03 18.98
N ALA A 87 -9.06 -2.65 18.13
CA ALA A 87 -8.95 -2.77 16.69
C ALA A 87 -7.78 -1.97 16.11
N LEU A 88 -7.47 -0.81 16.68
CA LEU A 88 -6.36 0.02 16.21
C LEU A 88 -5.02 -0.61 16.58
N GLN A 89 -4.89 -1.14 17.79
CA GLN A 89 -3.69 -1.86 18.21
C GLN A 89 -3.49 -3.11 17.36
N MET A 90 -4.52 -3.94 17.19
CA MET A 90 -4.49 -5.14 16.34
C MET A 90 -4.06 -4.79 14.91
N LEU A 91 -4.66 -3.75 14.32
CA LEU A 91 -4.29 -3.28 12.99
C LEU A 91 -2.83 -2.86 12.92
N ARG A 92 -2.31 -2.14 13.92
CA ARG A 92 -0.89 -1.71 13.98
C ARG A 92 0.07 -2.89 14.12
N GLU A 93 -0.29 -3.91 14.89
CA GLU A 93 0.52 -5.10 15.09
C GLU A 93 0.56 -5.95 13.82
N ARG A 94 -0.61 -6.22 13.22
CA ARG A 94 -0.73 -7.01 11.99
C ARG A 94 -0.18 -6.30 10.75
N THR A 95 -0.02 -4.99 10.81
CA THR A 95 0.59 -4.18 9.74
C THR A 95 1.95 -3.61 10.11
N ASN A 96 2.67 -4.24 11.04
CA ASN A 96 3.97 -3.77 11.48
C ASN A 96 5.04 -3.95 10.38
N THR A 97 5.55 -2.84 9.84
CA THR A 97 6.53 -2.84 8.74
C THR A 97 7.90 -3.40 9.14
N TYR A 98 8.19 -3.53 10.43
CA TYR A 98 9.37 -4.25 10.93
C TYR A 98 9.26 -5.78 10.76
N HIS A 99 8.06 -6.31 10.55
CA HIS A 99 7.81 -7.75 10.34
C HIS A 99 7.14 -8.05 9.01
N MET A 100 6.71 -7.03 8.27
CA MET A 100 6.00 -7.16 7.00
C MET A 100 6.85 -6.74 5.82
N ARG A 101 6.52 -7.34 4.68
CA ARG A 101 7.16 -7.09 3.40
C ARG A 101 6.12 -7.18 2.30
N LEU A 102 6.29 -6.37 1.26
CA LEU A 102 5.60 -6.60 -0.02
C LEU A 102 6.53 -7.41 -0.93
N ASP A 103 5.96 -8.33 -1.70
CA ASP A 103 6.72 -8.98 -2.77
C ASP A 103 6.96 -7.96 -3.88
N LEU A 104 8.20 -7.47 -4.01
CA LEU A 104 8.55 -6.48 -5.02
C LEU A 104 8.36 -6.98 -6.45
N GLN A 105 8.17 -8.29 -6.62
CA GLN A 105 7.89 -8.93 -7.89
C GLN A 105 6.41 -8.90 -8.28
N GLN A 106 5.53 -8.39 -7.43
CA GLN A 106 4.09 -8.31 -7.70
C GLN A 106 3.62 -6.86 -7.68
N ALA A 107 2.96 -6.43 -8.75
CA ALA A 107 2.29 -5.14 -8.79
C ALA A 107 0.84 -5.29 -8.27
N PRO A 108 0.29 -4.26 -7.60
CA PRO A 108 0.95 -2.99 -7.28
C PRO A 108 1.77 -3.10 -5.98
N LEU A 109 2.78 -2.25 -5.80
CA LEU A 109 3.60 -2.20 -4.56
C LEU A 109 2.91 -1.40 -3.45
N ILE A 110 1.62 -1.68 -3.27
CA ILE A 110 0.72 -1.08 -2.28
C ILE A 110 -0.37 -2.09 -1.88
N ALA A 111 -0.78 -2.10 -0.62
CA ALA A 111 -1.86 -2.96 -0.12
C ALA A 111 -2.65 -2.27 1.00
N ALA A 112 -3.97 -2.47 1.01
CA ALA A 112 -4.85 -1.97 2.06
C ALA A 112 -5.28 -3.09 3.00
N TYR A 113 -5.17 -2.85 4.29
CA TYR A 113 -5.68 -3.72 5.36
C TYR A 113 -6.80 -2.98 6.07
N ILE A 114 -7.97 -3.59 6.20
CA ILE A 114 -9.16 -2.95 6.78
C ILE A 114 -9.67 -3.74 7.97
N THR A 115 -10.23 -3.06 8.96
CA THR A 115 -10.89 -3.68 10.09
C THR A 115 -12.01 -2.78 10.62
N TYR A 116 -12.98 -3.37 11.32
CA TYR A 116 -14.06 -2.62 11.94
C TYR A 116 -13.79 -2.48 13.44
N ASP A 117 -13.77 -1.24 13.92
CA ASP A 117 -13.71 -0.91 15.34
C ASP A 117 -15.13 -0.89 15.89
N THR A 118 -15.50 -1.97 16.57
CA THR A 118 -16.84 -2.12 17.19
C THR A 118 -17.05 -1.18 18.37
N ARG A 119 -15.99 -0.66 18.99
CA ARG A 119 -16.09 0.25 20.15
C ARG A 119 -16.34 1.68 19.72
N GLN A 120 -15.74 2.10 18.61
CA GLN A 120 -15.89 3.45 18.06
C GLN A 120 -16.91 3.53 16.92
N GLU A 121 -17.41 2.39 16.45
CA GLU A 121 -18.30 2.27 15.28
C GLU A 121 -17.69 2.91 14.03
N LYS A 122 -16.38 2.68 13.82
CA LYS A 122 -15.61 3.21 12.69
C LYS A 122 -14.92 2.10 11.91
N TRP A 123 -14.68 2.36 10.64
CA TRP A 123 -13.77 1.55 9.84
C TRP A 123 -12.35 2.10 9.93
N LEU A 124 -11.38 1.22 10.13
CA LEU A 124 -9.97 1.56 10.12
C LEU A 124 -9.33 0.94 8.88
N MET A 125 -8.39 1.67 8.27
CA MET A 125 -7.55 1.16 7.20
C MET A 125 -6.09 1.45 7.52
N ALA A 126 -5.24 0.44 7.35
CA ALA A 126 -3.81 0.62 7.20
C ALA A 126 -3.44 0.43 5.72
N LEU A 127 -2.86 1.45 5.13
CA LEU A 127 -2.32 1.43 3.78
C LEU A 127 -0.81 1.23 3.86
N LEU A 128 -0.32 0.16 3.26
CA LEU A 128 1.11 -0.12 3.13
C LEU A 128 1.54 0.20 1.71
N ASP A 129 2.55 1.07 1.54
CA ASP A 129 3.12 1.42 0.24
C ASP A 129 4.65 1.36 0.27
N HIS A 130 5.26 0.88 -0.82
CA HIS A 130 6.71 0.80 -0.90
C HIS A 130 7.30 2.06 -1.52
N HIS A 131 8.41 2.56 -0.95
CA HIS A 131 9.13 3.73 -1.47
C HIS A 131 9.66 3.60 -2.91
N LEU A 132 9.55 2.43 -3.54
CA LEU A 132 9.92 2.23 -4.94
C LEU A 132 8.92 2.85 -5.91
N ILE A 133 7.66 3.02 -5.47
CA ILE A 133 6.58 3.62 -6.26
C ILE A 133 6.11 4.97 -5.69
N SER A 134 6.68 5.40 -4.56
CA SER A 134 6.19 6.54 -3.78
C SER A 134 7.36 7.27 -3.11
N ASP A 135 7.58 8.53 -3.49
CA ASP A 135 8.29 9.49 -2.67
C ASP A 135 7.29 10.44 -1.97
N ASN A 136 7.77 11.21 -0.99
CA ASN A 136 6.92 12.11 -0.20
C ASN A 136 6.17 13.17 -1.05
N VAL A 137 6.65 13.47 -2.26
CA VAL A 137 6.00 14.40 -3.21
C VAL A 137 4.87 13.68 -3.95
N THR A 138 5.13 12.46 -4.40
CA THR A 138 4.19 11.58 -5.11
C THR A 138 2.99 11.25 -4.24
N LEU A 139 3.19 10.95 -2.96
CA LEU A 139 2.09 10.63 -2.04
C LEU A 139 1.10 11.79 -1.88
N ARG A 140 1.59 13.04 -1.78
CA ARG A 140 0.71 14.22 -1.69
C ARG A 140 -0.13 14.43 -2.95
N LEU A 141 0.46 14.21 -4.12
CA LEU A 141 -0.24 14.32 -5.40
C LEU A 141 -1.29 13.22 -5.55
N ILE A 142 -0.93 11.98 -5.20
CA ILE A 142 -1.85 10.82 -5.17
C ILE A 142 -3.04 11.11 -4.24
N MET A 143 -2.80 11.62 -3.02
CA MET A 143 -3.87 11.95 -2.09
C MET A 143 -4.80 13.06 -2.63
N GLY A 144 -4.23 14.07 -3.29
CA GLY A 144 -5.02 15.10 -3.97
C GLY A 144 -5.90 14.53 -5.10
N GLU A 145 -5.36 13.60 -5.89
CA GLU A 145 -6.12 12.94 -6.97
C GLU A 145 -7.20 12.00 -6.42
N ILE A 146 -6.91 11.23 -5.36
CA ILE A 146 -7.91 10.41 -4.68
C ILE A 146 -9.09 11.27 -4.24
N GLN A 147 -8.82 12.44 -3.63
CA GLN A 147 -9.87 13.37 -3.25
C GLN A 147 -10.67 13.88 -4.45
N ALA A 148 -10.00 14.24 -5.55
CA ALA A 148 -10.68 14.67 -6.77
C ALA A 148 -11.60 13.57 -7.33
N VAL A 149 -11.13 12.32 -7.40
CA VAL A 149 -11.93 11.17 -7.86
C VAL A 149 -13.11 10.91 -6.92
N MET A 150 -12.91 11.01 -5.60
CA MET A 150 -14.01 10.90 -4.64
C MET A 150 -15.05 12.02 -4.85
N ASP A 151 -14.64 13.21 -5.25
CA ASP A 151 -15.55 14.32 -5.56
C ASP A 151 -16.21 14.20 -6.96
N GLY A 152 -15.89 13.14 -7.72
CA GLY A 152 -16.40 12.91 -9.07
C GLY A 152 -15.70 13.71 -10.16
N ARG A 153 -14.44 14.13 -9.93
CA ARG A 153 -13.59 14.89 -10.86
C ARG A 153 -12.52 14.03 -11.52
#